data_AF-A0A7M7T183-F1
#
_entry.id   AF-A0A7M7T183-F1
#
_cell.length_a   1.000
_cell.length_b   1.000
_cell.length_c   1.000
_cell.angle_alpha   90.00
_cell.angle_beta   90.00
_cell.angle_gamma   90.00
#
_symmetry.space_group_name_H-M   'P 1'
#
loop_
_entity.id
_entity.type
_entity.pdbx_description
1 polymer ?
#
loop_
_entity_poly.entity_id
_entity_poly.type
_entity_poly.pdbx_seq_one_letter_code
_entity_poly.pdbx_strand_id
1 'polypeptide(L)'
;MGKPTKRLNKRTQRPVRGEGTSAVGGRNVSGAGQAKVRRSIADNKFLRAVAILFLPVLLGVFGLIMYPPSFDLSTNNVTNTTKINKSASKESIIHGHGDKRRNDRSTKDKEKQRPSQTTNNKAKTSEMEDFKPTILDSLAIQEIIVDENIVSPVELTKDHPSSPVKIYMFEGLLTERECAGLRRVHQRHLTETNAQHPIICFDSLSTFRRHLRDAGIKDVSVSTSDFTQGTTCINSSFSEELGSSLTWSHSTSFYPAESKFSTIFEDRVFKATGLKQSNGGKFQITSYLEGIGYKTHTDCTLGNHDKRDRYATILVYLQDVEEGGETKFPELGISVTPRKGRAIVWNNMNGGGECEPISIHEAAQVKTGHKFIIQRWYYYKSFSYLGKRAPEPDLPARASDQPRVSCDEYEHGSCRWYDEWNNDHLTEYRALQSGLS
;
A
#
# COMPACT_ATOMS: atom_id res chain seq x y z
N MET A 1 10.99 45.84 6.32
CA MET A 1 11.25 45.28 7.66
C MET A 1 10.00 45.45 8.51
N GLY A 2 9.40 44.37 9.01
CA GLY A 2 8.32 44.40 10.01
C GLY A 2 8.67 43.46 11.17
N LYS A 3 8.38 43.86 12.41
CA LYS A 3 8.69 43.05 13.60
C LYS A 3 7.51 42.13 13.96
N PRO A 4 7.76 40.92 14.51
CA PRO A 4 6.73 39.91 14.72
C PRO A 4 5.85 40.19 15.94
N THR A 5 4.61 39.71 15.88
CA THR A 5 3.70 39.58 17.03
C THR A 5 4.11 38.39 17.93
N LYS A 6 3.63 38.40 19.19
CA LYS A 6 4.26 37.66 20.30
C LYS A 6 3.68 36.25 20.50
N ARG A 7 4.57 35.29 20.83
CA ARG A 7 4.19 33.99 21.44
C ARG A 7 3.48 34.19 22.79
N LEU A 8 2.53 33.33 23.12
CA LEU A 8 1.95 33.23 24.46
C LEU A 8 2.98 32.69 25.47
N ASN A 9 2.97 33.24 26.68
CA ASN A 9 3.75 32.73 27.81
C ASN A 9 2.79 32.12 28.85
N LYS A 10 2.92 30.81 29.14
CA LYS A 10 2.21 30.20 30.27
C LYS A 10 2.96 30.55 31.56
N ARG A 11 2.27 31.10 32.56
CA ARG A 11 2.84 31.45 33.87
C ARG A 11 2.32 30.50 34.94
N THR A 12 3.22 29.91 35.72
CA THR A 12 2.91 28.99 36.83
C THR A 12 2.68 29.75 38.13
N GLN A 13 1.76 29.26 38.97
CA GLN A 13 1.76 29.52 40.42
C GLN A 13 0.90 28.51 41.21
N ARG A 14 1.32 28.28 42.46
CA ARG A 14 0.71 27.53 43.58
C ARG A 14 1.14 28.28 44.86
N PRO A 15 0.63 27.96 46.07
CA PRO A 15 -0.76 27.71 46.48
C PRO A 15 -1.13 28.63 47.69
N VAL A 16 -2.33 28.51 48.26
CA VAL A 16 -2.70 29.16 49.55
C VAL A 16 -3.42 28.15 50.47
N ARG A 17 -3.40 28.38 51.79
CA ARG A 17 -3.86 27.49 52.88
C ARG A 17 -4.81 28.23 53.83
N GLY A 18 -5.55 27.46 54.65
CA GLY A 18 -6.36 27.91 55.79
C GLY A 18 -7.87 27.68 55.60
N GLU A 19 -8.73 27.47 56.61
CA GLU A 19 -8.73 26.82 57.95
C GLU A 19 -10.00 27.32 58.70
N GLY A 20 -10.56 26.51 59.62
CA GLY A 20 -11.79 26.79 60.40
C GLY A 20 -13.06 26.12 59.82
N THR A 21 -13.90 25.31 60.51
CA THR A 21 -14.54 25.31 61.86
C THR A 21 -15.61 26.41 62.03
N SER A 22 -16.85 26.21 62.48
CA SER A 22 -17.59 25.10 63.16
C SER A 22 -19.12 25.24 62.91
N ALA A 23 -19.96 24.21 62.68
CA ALA A 23 -20.58 23.21 63.60
C ALA A 23 -22.04 23.57 64.08
N VAL A 24 -22.81 22.55 64.52
CA VAL A 24 -24.24 22.56 64.96
C VAL A 24 -25.27 22.74 63.81
N GLY A 25 -26.39 21.99 63.68
CA GLY A 25 -26.98 20.84 64.42
C GLY A 25 -28.52 21.02 64.61
N GLY A 26 -29.43 20.04 64.55
CA GLY A 26 -29.40 18.56 64.37
C GLY A 26 -30.83 17.95 64.53
N ARG A 27 -30.95 16.63 64.83
CA ARG A 27 -32.20 15.80 65.04
C ARG A 27 -32.82 15.24 63.72
N ASN A 28 -32.87 13.91 63.47
CA ASN A 28 -33.69 12.80 64.04
C ASN A 28 -35.10 12.72 63.39
N VAL A 29 -35.76 11.58 63.09
CA VAL A 29 -35.53 10.09 63.20
C VAL A 29 -36.59 9.42 62.26
N SER A 30 -36.58 8.15 61.78
CA SER A 30 -35.92 6.86 62.10
C SER A 30 -35.25 6.24 60.82
N GLY A 31 -35.05 4.93 60.58
CA GLY A 31 -35.29 3.68 61.34
C GLY A 31 -34.59 2.44 60.70
N ALA A 32 -34.23 1.46 61.54
CA ALA A 32 -33.36 0.28 61.29
C ALA A 32 -33.77 -0.67 60.13
N GLY A 33 -32.90 -1.57 59.62
CA GLY A 33 -31.50 -1.92 59.96
C GLY A 33 -30.76 -2.56 58.77
N GLN A 34 -29.41 -2.46 58.65
CA GLN A 34 -28.39 -3.39 59.19
C GLN A 34 -28.47 -4.82 58.60
N ALA A 35 -27.37 -5.46 58.16
CA ALA A 35 -26.03 -5.50 58.77
C ALA A 35 -24.83 -5.13 57.85
N LYS A 36 -23.63 -5.04 58.44
CA LYS A 36 -22.38 -4.54 57.81
C LYS A 36 -21.12 -5.04 58.54
N VAL A 37 -20.24 -5.78 57.85
CA VAL A 37 -18.91 -6.21 58.36
C VAL A 37 -17.90 -6.10 57.20
N ARG A 38 -17.22 -4.95 57.03
CA ARG A 38 -15.87 -4.57 57.52
C ARG A 38 -14.74 -4.90 56.52
N ARG A 39 -13.97 -3.87 56.15
CA ARG A 39 -12.57 -4.00 55.65
C ARG A 39 -11.62 -4.21 56.83
N SER A 40 -10.45 -4.77 56.57
CA SER A 40 -9.21 -4.38 57.24
C SER A 40 -8.02 -4.48 56.27
N ILE A 41 -7.01 -3.65 56.51
CA ILE A 41 -5.67 -3.73 55.91
C ILE A 41 -4.72 -4.11 57.05
N ALA A 42 -3.66 -4.86 56.75
CA ALA A 42 -2.48 -4.99 57.61
C ALA A 42 -1.26 -5.31 56.74
N ASP A 43 -0.16 -4.62 56.98
CA ASP A 43 1.14 -4.88 56.33
C ASP A 43 1.82 -6.13 56.90
N ASN A 44 2.73 -6.71 56.12
CA ASN A 44 4.07 -6.95 56.67
C ASN A 44 5.16 -7.01 55.59
N LYS A 45 6.29 -6.35 55.86
CA LYS A 45 7.55 -6.49 55.11
C LYS A 45 8.55 -7.13 56.05
N PHE A 46 9.27 -8.17 55.62
CA PHE A 46 10.67 -8.35 56.02
C PHE A 46 11.43 -9.27 55.06
N LEU A 47 12.51 -8.71 54.48
CA LEU A 47 13.89 -9.23 54.30
C LEU A 47 14.13 -10.77 54.12
N ARG A 48 15.16 -11.22 53.38
CA ARG A 48 16.38 -10.52 52.93
C ARG A 48 16.98 -11.15 51.65
N ALA A 49 17.84 -10.36 51.00
CA ALA A 49 18.56 -10.68 49.77
C ALA A 49 19.60 -11.82 49.89
N VAL A 50 19.90 -12.45 48.74
CA VAL A 50 21.23 -12.94 48.38
C VAL A 50 21.56 -12.42 46.98
N ALA A 51 22.73 -11.79 46.83
CA ALA A 51 23.34 -11.49 45.54
C ALA A 51 24.82 -11.87 45.64
N ILE A 52 25.33 -12.65 44.69
CA ILE A 52 26.73 -13.11 44.65
C ILE A 52 27.27 -12.85 43.26
N LEU A 53 28.43 -12.18 43.20
CA LEU A 53 29.18 -11.90 41.96
C LEU A 53 29.94 -13.16 41.53
N PHE A 54 30.09 -13.40 40.22
CA PHE A 54 31.25 -14.14 39.70
C PHE A 54 31.70 -13.69 38.30
N LEU A 55 32.68 -12.79 38.30
CA LEU A 55 33.75 -12.55 37.32
C LEU A 55 34.88 -11.85 38.12
N PRO A 56 36.17 -11.90 37.70
CA PRO A 56 36.68 -12.30 36.39
C PRO A 56 37.82 -13.35 36.45
N VAL A 57 38.45 -13.64 35.31
CA VAL A 57 39.92 -13.47 35.08
C VAL A 57 40.22 -13.59 33.57
N LEU A 58 41.29 -12.93 33.11
CA LEU A 58 41.73 -12.87 31.70
C LEU A 58 42.89 -13.84 31.40
N LEU A 59 43.27 -13.88 30.11
CA LEU A 59 44.48 -14.45 29.45
C LEU A 59 44.20 -15.76 28.67
N GLY A 60 44.52 -15.89 27.38
CA GLY A 60 44.99 -14.90 26.39
C GLY A 60 46.22 -15.37 25.61
N VAL A 61 46.08 -15.64 24.31
CA VAL A 61 47.17 -15.99 23.38
C VAL A 61 46.97 -15.26 22.04
N PHE A 62 48.06 -14.74 21.48
CA PHE A 62 48.09 -14.04 20.19
C PHE A 62 48.04 -14.99 18.99
N GLY A 63 47.48 -14.53 17.88
CA GLY A 63 47.52 -15.22 16.59
C GLY A 63 47.55 -14.24 15.42
N LEU A 64 48.73 -13.69 15.10
CA LEU A 64 48.94 -12.90 13.88
C LEU A 64 48.88 -13.80 12.64
N ILE A 65 48.11 -13.40 11.64
CA ILE A 65 48.40 -13.69 10.23
C ILE A 65 48.26 -12.37 9.46
N MET A 66 49.23 -12.07 8.60
CA MET A 66 49.28 -10.84 7.80
C MET A 66 48.89 -11.10 6.34
N TYR A 67 48.37 -10.06 5.69
CA TYR A 67 48.39 -9.84 4.24
C TYR A 67 49.84 -9.89 3.69
N PRO A 68 50.13 -10.03 2.36
CA PRO A 68 49.38 -9.46 1.22
C PRO A 68 49.37 -10.39 -0.03
N PRO A 69 49.17 -9.96 -1.30
CA PRO A 69 48.79 -8.63 -1.79
C PRO A 69 47.60 -8.56 -2.77
N SER A 70 47.24 -7.32 -3.06
CA SER A 70 46.34 -6.85 -4.12
C SER A 70 46.63 -7.47 -5.50
N PHE A 71 45.57 -7.66 -6.29
CA PHE A 71 45.67 -7.62 -7.75
C PHE A 71 45.13 -6.27 -8.25
N ASP A 72 46.02 -5.48 -8.84
CA ASP A 72 45.66 -4.36 -9.70
C ASP A 72 45.35 -4.91 -11.11
N LEU A 73 44.42 -4.30 -11.81
CA LEU A 73 44.20 -4.54 -13.24
C LEU A 73 43.83 -3.23 -13.91
N SER A 74 44.89 -2.53 -14.32
CA SER A 74 44.82 -1.26 -15.00
C SER A 74 44.12 -1.36 -16.36
N THR A 75 43.64 -0.19 -16.79
CA THR A 75 43.07 0.14 -18.10
C THR A 75 43.60 -0.69 -19.27
N ASN A 76 42.69 -1.32 -20.03
CA ASN A 76 42.93 -1.68 -21.43
C ASN A 76 41.84 -1.07 -22.32
N ASN A 77 42.17 0.08 -22.93
CA ASN A 77 41.40 0.64 -24.04
C ASN A 77 41.59 -0.23 -25.28
N VAL A 78 40.60 -1.06 -25.63
CA VAL A 78 40.54 -1.70 -26.94
C VAL A 78 39.42 -1.04 -27.75
N THR A 79 39.81 -0.09 -28.60
CA THR A 79 38.93 0.51 -29.59
C THR A 79 38.55 -0.51 -30.66
N ASN A 80 37.30 -0.98 -30.65
CA ASN A 80 36.70 -1.66 -31.80
C ASN A 80 35.64 -0.76 -32.44
N THR A 81 36.02 -0.13 -33.55
CA THR A 81 35.12 0.66 -34.39
C THR A 81 34.23 -0.25 -35.23
N THR A 82 32.91 -0.15 -35.07
CA THR A 82 31.94 -0.76 -35.98
C THR A 82 31.04 0.33 -36.56
N LYS A 83 30.89 0.34 -37.90
CA LYS A 83 30.31 1.46 -38.65
C LYS A 83 28.78 1.51 -38.48
N ILE A 84 28.26 2.59 -37.90
CA ILE A 84 26.83 2.93 -38.00
C ILE A 84 26.63 3.73 -39.30
N ASN A 85 26.01 3.11 -40.30
CA ASN A 85 25.52 3.82 -41.48
C ASN A 85 24.29 4.64 -41.09
N LYS A 86 24.40 5.96 -41.20
CA LYS A 86 23.23 6.86 -41.18
C LYS A 86 22.59 6.89 -42.57
N SER A 87 21.30 6.68 -42.65
CA SER A 87 20.44 7.28 -43.68
C SER A 87 19.46 8.23 -42.98
N ALA A 88 19.11 9.33 -43.64
CA ALA A 88 18.27 10.37 -43.05
C ALA A 88 17.45 11.12 -44.11
N SER A 89 16.20 11.40 -43.76
CA SER A 89 15.30 12.36 -44.38
C SER A 89 14.53 13.01 -43.23
N LYS A 90 14.88 14.25 -42.86
CA LYS A 90 14.31 15.50 -43.40
C LYS A 90 12.85 15.67 -42.95
N GLU A 91 12.60 16.54 -41.97
CA GLU A 91 12.28 18.00 -42.14
C GLU A 91 10.79 18.18 -42.52
N SER A 92 10.07 19.20 -42.04
CA SER A 92 10.52 20.53 -41.60
C SER A 92 9.69 21.11 -40.41
N ILE A 93 10.13 22.27 -39.91
CA ILE A 93 9.44 23.09 -38.88
C ILE A 93 8.94 24.37 -39.54
N ILE A 94 7.73 24.84 -39.19
CA ILE A 94 7.26 26.20 -39.49
C ILE A 94 6.61 26.81 -38.24
N HIS A 95 6.99 28.05 -37.90
CA HIS A 95 6.28 28.92 -36.96
C HIS A 95 5.41 29.93 -37.73
N GLY A 96 4.28 30.34 -37.15
CA GLY A 96 3.28 31.16 -37.83
C GLY A 96 3.26 32.64 -37.43
N HIS A 97 2.68 33.46 -38.31
CA HIS A 97 2.24 34.84 -38.04
C HIS A 97 1.19 35.27 -39.08
N GLY A 98 0.31 36.22 -38.72
CA GLY A 98 -0.63 36.87 -39.66
C GLY A 98 -2.10 36.82 -39.22
N ASP A 99 -2.71 38.00 -39.06
CA ASP A 99 -4.11 38.21 -38.68
C ASP A 99 -4.81 39.14 -39.71
N LYS A 100 -6.16 39.16 -39.69
CA LYS A 100 -7.10 40.20 -40.18
C LYS A 100 -7.93 39.97 -41.46
N ARG A 101 -9.22 39.70 -41.19
CA ARG A 101 -10.44 40.46 -41.63
C ARG A 101 -11.13 40.21 -43.00
N ARG A 102 -12.43 39.85 -42.89
CA ARG A 102 -13.63 40.29 -43.69
C ARG A 102 -13.66 39.87 -45.18
N ASN A 103 -14.79 39.64 -45.85
CA ASN A 103 -16.25 39.75 -45.56
C ASN A 103 -16.99 38.65 -46.40
N ASP A 104 -18.31 38.47 -46.56
CA ASP A 104 -19.57 39.20 -46.26
C ASP A 104 -20.78 38.21 -46.21
N ARG A 105 -21.98 38.71 -45.85
CA ARG A 105 -23.35 38.25 -46.20
C ARG A 105 -23.99 36.99 -45.58
N SER A 106 -25.21 37.24 -45.10
CA SER A 106 -26.26 36.37 -44.54
C SER A 106 -27.07 35.63 -45.62
N THR A 107 -27.95 34.65 -45.34
CA THR A 107 -29.27 34.84 -44.68
C THR A 107 -30.04 33.55 -44.33
N LYS A 108 -30.91 33.69 -43.31
CA LYS A 108 -32.22 33.05 -43.08
C LYS A 108 -32.30 31.61 -42.55
N ASP A 109 -33.18 31.49 -41.57
CA ASP A 109 -33.56 30.30 -40.82
C ASP A 109 -34.55 29.41 -41.57
N LYS A 110 -34.55 28.11 -41.23
CA LYS A 110 -35.80 27.39 -40.90
C LYS A 110 -35.53 26.14 -40.07
N GLU A 111 -36.36 25.95 -39.05
CA GLU A 111 -36.24 24.93 -38.02
C GLU A 111 -36.80 23.57 -38.47
N LYS A 112 -36.09 22.48 -38.15
CA LYS A 112 -36.68 21.13 -38.04
C LYS A 112 -35.78 20.14 -37.27
N GLN A 113 -36.32 19.64 -36.15
CA GLN A 113 -36.05 18.34 -35.49
C GLN A 113 -34.61 17.77 -35.54
N ARG A 114 -33.91 17.81 -34.39
CA ARG A 114 -32.70 17.00 -34.13
C ARG A 114 -33.06 15.51 -33.93
N PRO A 115 -32.45 14.58 -34.68
CA PRO A 115 -32.21 13.22 -34.19
C PRO A 115 -31.10 13.23 -33.12
N SER A 116 -31.07 12.21 -32.27
CA SER A 116 -30.00 12.01 -31.29
C SER A 116 -28.64 11.77 -31.98
N GLN A 117 -27.67 12.66 -31.77
CA GLN A 117 -26.30 12.45 -32.26
C GLN A 117 -25.57 11.44 -31.38
N THR A 118 -25.38 10.23 -31.91
CA THR A 118 -24.44 9.24 -31.39
C THR A 118 -23.03 9.81 -31.43
N THR A 119 -22.43 10.08 -30.27
CA THR A 119 -21.01 10.42 -30.17
C THR A 119 -20.15 9.19 -30.47
N ASN A 120 -19.26 9.30 -31.46
CA ASN A 120 -18.43 8.18 -31.91
C ASN A 120 -17.36 7.85 -30.86
N ASN A 121 -17.54 6.74 -30.13
CA ASN A 121 -16.48 6.10 -29.32
C ASN A 121 -15.41 5.41 -30.21
N LYS A 122 -14.80 6.16 -31.15
CA LYS A 122 -13.71 5.69 -32.02
C LYS A 122 -12.33 6.05 -31.46
N ALA A 123 -12.07 5.53 -30.27
CA ALA A 123 -10.73 5.41 -29.69
C ALA A 123 -10.56 4.11 -28.87
N LYS A 124 -11.31 3.05 -29.18
CA LYS A 124 -10.89 1.70 -28.79
C LYS A 124 -9.51 1.45 -29.41
N THR A 125 -8.54 1.06 -28.60
CA THR A 125 -7.21 0.69 -29.11
C THR A 125 -7.33 -0.66 -29.81
N SER A 126 -6.59 -0.88 -30.90
CA SER A 126 -6.68 -2.13 -31.68
C SER A 126 -6.40 -3.37 -30.82
N GLU A 127 -5.53 -3.24 -29.81
CA GLU A 127 -5.23 -4.29 -28.83
C GLU A 127 -6.45 -4.78 -28.02
N MET A 128 -7.55 -4.02 -27.96
CA MET A 128 -8.82 -4.45 -27.36
C MET A 128 -9.64 -5.33 -28.31
N GLU A 129 -9.51 -5.11 -29.63
CA GLU A 129 -10.18 -5.89 -30.67
C GLU A 129 -9.43 -7.21 -30.96
N ASP A 130 -8.11 -7.23 -30.71
CA ASP A 130 -7.25 -8.42 -30.75
C ASP A 130 -7.43 -9.38 -29.54
N PHE A 131 -8.25 -9.04 -28.54
CA PHE A 131 -8.43 -9.88 -27.34
C PHE A 131 -9.16 -11.20 -27.68
N LYS A 132 -8.52 -12.33 -27.37
CA LYS A 132 -9.09 -13.67 -27.55
C LYS A 132 -9.51 -14.23 -26.19
N PRO A 133 -10.80 -14.56 -25.97
CA PRO A 133 -11.28 -15.05 -24.68
C PRO A 133 -10.48 -16.22 -24.08
N THR A 134 -10.07 -17.17 -24.92
CA THR A 134 -9.28 -18.35 -24.51
C THR A 134 -7.82 -18.03 -24.13
N ILE A 135 -7.38 -16.77 -24.17
CA ILE A 135 -6.09 -16.38 -23.58
C ILE A 135 -6.13 -16.40 -22.03
N LEU A 136 -7.34 -16.48 -21.48
CA LEU A 136 -7.64 -16.67 -20.05
C LEU A 136 -8.15 -18.09 -19.75
N ASP A 137 -7.81 -19.06 -20.61
CA ASP A 137 -7.87 -20.47 -20.24
C ASP A 137 -7.11 -20.67 -18.91
N SER A 138 -7.71 -21.44 -18.00
CA SER A 138 -7.47 -21.36 -16.56
C SER A 138 -6.00 -21.52 -16.13
N LEU A 139 -5.65 -20.90 -15.00
CA LEU A 139 -4.38 -21.07 -14.28
C LEU A 139 -3.91 -22.54 -14.34
N ALA A 140 -2.68 -22.77 -14.82
CA ALA A 140 -2.08 -24.09 -14.98
C ALA A 140 -1.52 -24.59 -13.64
N ILE A 141 -2.42 -24.74 -12.67
CA ILE A 141 -2.13 -25.05 -11.28
C ILE A 141 -1.53 -26.46 -11.16
N GLN A 142 -0.32 -26.53 -10.63
CA GLN A 142 0.48 -27.75 -10.57
C GLN A 142 1.24 -27.84 -9.24
N GLU A 143 1.52 -29.07 -8.82
CA GLU A 143 2.44 -29.37 -7.73
C GLU A 143 3.88 -29.03 -8.13
N ILE A 144 4.65 -28.49 -7.17
CA ILE A 144 6.08 -28.17 -7.35
C ILE A 144 6.91 -28.65 -6.16
N ILE A 145 8.24 -28.59 -6.29
CA ILE A 145 9.18 -28.86 -5.19
C ILE A 145 9.83 -27.53 -4.76
N VAL A 146 9.89 -27.28 -3.45
CA VAL A 146 10.52 -26.11 -2.81
C VAL A 146 11.39 -26.61 -1.65
N ASP A 147 12.70 -26.36 -1.70
CA ASP A 147 13.70 -26.86 -0.73
C ASP A 147 13.43 -28.33 -0.33
N GLU A 148 13.45 -29.22 -1.32
CA GLU A 148 13.19 -30.68 -1.23
C GLU A 148 11.78 -31.10 -0.79
N ASN A 149 10.92 -30.17 -0.36
CA ASN A 149 9.55 -30.44 0.06
C ASN A 149 8.57 -30.35 -1.13
N ILE A 150 7.58 -31.23 -1.16
CA ILE A 150 6.48 -31.20 -2.13
C ILE A 150 5.45 -30.14 -1.69
N VAL A 151 5.10 -29.24 -2.60
CA VAL A 151 4.13 -28.14 -2.42
C VAL A 151 2.96 -28.36 -3.37
N SER A 152 1.97 -29.11 -2.89
CA SER A 152 0.75 -29.45 -3.62
C SER A 152 -0.31 -28.34 -3.52
N PRO A 153 -1.06 -28.03 -4.60
CA PRO A 153 -2.18 -27.10 -4.57
C PRO A 153 -3.44 -27.67 -3.90
N VAL A 154 -4.23 -26.81 -3.26
CA VAL A 154 -5.58 -27.10 -2.77
C VAL A 154 -6.55 -26.08 -3.36
N GLU A 155 -7.53 -26.51 -4.16
CA GLU A 155 -8.61 -25.62 -4.61
C GLU A 155 -9.60 -25.35 -3.46
N LEU A 156 -9.73 -24.09 -3.09
CA LEU A 156 -10.69 -23.62 -2.07
C LEU A 156 -12.10 -23.44 -2.67
N THR A 157 -12.20 -23.17 -3.98
CA THR A 157 -13.45 -23.00 -4.75
C THR A 157 -14.06 -24.31 -5.25
N LYS A 158 -13.54 -25.47 -4.83
CA LYS A 158 -14.01 -26.80 -5.28
C LYS A 158 -15.51 -27.02 -5.05
N ASP A 159 -16.04 -26.47 -3.95
CA ASP A 159 -17.45 -26.59 -3.54
C ASP A 159 -18.34 -25.53 -4.23
N HIS A 160 -17.72 -24.63 -5.02
CA HIS A 160 -18.34 -23.64 -5.90
C HIS A 160 -17.93 -23.94 -7.37
N PRO A 161 -18.27 -25.13 -7.93
CA PRO A 161 -17.74 -25.58 -9.21
C PRO A 161 -18.07 -24.63 -10.38
N SER A 162 -19.25 -24.01 -10.34
CA SER A 162 -19.74 -23.03 -11.33
C SER A 162 -19.16 -21.61 -11.18
N SER A 163 -18.33 -21.35 -10.15
CA SER A 163 -17.69 -20.04 -9.97
C SER A 163 -16.69 -19.77 -11.11
N PRO A 164 -16.79 -18.64 -11.86
CA PRO A 164 -15.75 -18.20 -12.78
C PRO A 164 -14.45 -17.80 -12.08
N VAL A 165 -14.49 -17.49 -10.78
CA VAL A 165 -13.31 -17.26 -9.94
C VAL A 165 -12.88 -18.57 -9.29
N LYS A 166 -11.61 -18.93 -9.47
CA LYS A 166 -10.97 -20.11 -8.89
C LYS A 166 -9.86 -19.69 -7.95
N ILE A 167 -9.86 -20.23 -6.74
CA ILE A 167 -8.90 -19.88 -5.68
C ILE A 167 -8.13 -21.13 -5.27
N TYR A 168 -6.81 -21.07 -5.35
CA TYR A 168 -5.89 -22.15 -5.03
C TYR A 168 -4.95 -21.73 -3.90
N MET A 169 -4.77 -22.60 -2.91
CA MET A 169 -3.86 -22.41 -1.79
C MET A 169 -2.67 -23.37 -1.91
N PHE A 170 -1.48 -22.87 -1.55
CA PHE A 170 -0.25 -23.66 -1.44
C PHE A 170 0.36 -23.43 -0.06
N GLU A 171 0.80 -24.48 0.63
CA GLU A 171 1.55 -24.35 1.88
C GLU A 171 3.05 -24.38 1.58
N GLY A 172 3.86 -23.50 2.19
CA GLY A 172 5.32 -23.51 2.03
C GLY A 172 5.86 -23.05 0.66
N LEU A 173 5.09 -22.27 -0.12
CA LEU A 173 5.54 -21.71 -1.40
C LEU A 173 6.74 -20.75 -1.22
N LEU A 174 6.89 -20.12 -0.06
CA LEU A 174 8.11 -19.44 0.37
C LEU A 174 8.70 -20.12 1.61
N THR A 175 10.02 -20.22 1.66
CA THR A 175 10.73 -20.83 2.80
C THR A 175 10.81 -19.88 3.99
N GLU A 176 11.01 -20.40 5.21
CA GLU A 176 11.17 -19.54 6.39
C GLU A 176 12.29 -18.51 6.21
N ARG A 177 13.37 -18.87 5.51
CA ARG A 177 14.52 -18.00 5.21
C ARG A 177 14.14 -16.87 4.25
N GLU A 178 13.33 -17.15 3.23
CA GLU A 178 12.83 -16.13 2.30
C GLU A 178 11.86 -15.18 3.02
N CYS A 179 10.89 -15.73 3.76
CA CYS A 179 9.95 -14.95 4.57
C CYS A 179 10.68 -14.02 5.57
N ALA A 180 11.64 -14.55 6.34
CA ALA A 180 12.45 -13.78 7.28
C ALA A 180 13.49 -12.87 6.61
N GLY A 181 13.78 -13.06 5.31
CA GLY A 181 14.54 -12.13 4.49
C GLY A 181 13.68 -10.92 4.11
N LEU A 182 12.53 -11.17 3.49
CA LEU A 182 11.61 -10.14 3.00
C LEU A 182 11.11 -9.22 4.11
N ARG A 183 10.63 -9.77 5.25
CA ARG A 183 10.18 -8.93 6.39
C ARG A 183 11.28 -8.00 6.91
N ARG A 184 12.52 -8.49 6.95
CA ARG A 184 13.70 -7.73 7.44
C ARG A 184 14.09 -6.61 6.50
N VAL A 185 14.07 -6.85 5.18
CA VAL A 185 14.34 -5.83 4.17
C VAL A 185 13.25 -4.76 4.19
N HIS A 186 11.97 -5.17 4.21
CA HIS A 186 10.83 -4.26 4.33
C HIS A 186 10.91 -3.39 5.59
N GLN A 187 11.06 -4.00 6.77
CA GLN A 187 11.10 -3.26 8.03
C GLN A 187 12.34 -2.36 8.19
N ARG A 188 13.49 -2.76 7.61
CA ARG A 188 14.64 -1.87 7.47
C ARG A 188 14.29 -0.67 6.57
N HIS A 189 13.73 -0.91 5.39
CA HIS A 189 13.37 0.15 4.44
C HIS A 189 12.36 1.15 5.04
N LEU A 190 11.35 0.67 5.79
CA LEU A 190 10.44 1.55 6.54
C LEU A 190 11.19 2.38 7.60
N THR A 191 12.21 1.82 8.25
CA THR A 191 13.01 2.53 9.26
C THR A 191 13.87 3.62 8.63
N GLU A 192 14.39 3.38 7.42
CA GLU A 192 15.22 4.32 6.66
C GLU A 192 14.39 5.44 6.00
N THR A 193 13.21 5.12 5.46
CA THR A 193 12.33 6.08 4.76
C THR A 193 11.43 6.89 5.68
N ASN A 194 10.90 6.31 6.77
CA ASN A 194 10.04 7.03 7.73
C ASN A 194 10.81 8.04 8.62
N ALA A 195 12.12 8.20 8.38
CA ALA A 195 12.88 9.38 8.80
C ALA A 195 12.40 10.67 8.08
N GLN A 196 11.68 10.54 6.97
CA GLN A 196 10.91 11.59 6.32
C GLN A 196 9.42 11.36 6.58
N HIS A 197 8.73 12.35 7.14
CA HIS A 197 7.29 12.26 7.35
C HIS A 197 6.57 12.12 5.99
N PRO A 198 5.65 11.15 5.83
CA PRO A 198 4.97 10.92 4.55
C PRO A 198 4.07 12.10 4.21
N ILE A 199 3.99 12.48 2.94
CA ILE A 199 2.97 13.42 2.47
C ILE A 199 1.64 12.68 2.39
N ILE A 200 0.61 13.18 3.07
CA ILE A 200 -0.70 12.52 3.17
C ILE A 200 -1.62 13.02 2.06
N CYS A 201 -2.18 12.09 1.29
CA CYS A 201 -3.13 12.36 0.22
C CYS A 201 -4.49 11.74 0.49
N PHE A 202 -5.55 12.46 0.13
CA PHE A 202 -6.92 11.98 0.19
C PHE A 202 -7.48 11.92 -1.24
N ASP A 203 -8.43 11.05 -1.54
CA ASP A 203 -9.18 11.12 -2.81
C ASP A 203 -10.11 12.35 -2.84
N SER A 204 -10.64 12.80 -1.69
CA SER A 204 -11.48 14.00 -1.62
C SER A 204 -11.42 14.77 -0.30
N LEU A 205 -12.02 15.96 -0.30
CA LEU A 205 -12.20 16.80 0.89
C LEU A 205 -13.26 16.25 1.87
N SER A 206 -14.23 15.42 1.43
CA SER A 206 -15.14 14.75 2.37
C SER A 206 -14.44 13.60 3.10
N THR A 207 -13.55 12.87 2.39
CA THR A 207 -12.66 11.84 2.92
C THR A 207 -11.76 12.41 4.00
N PHE A 208 -11.06 13.52 3.70
CA PHE A 208 -10.17 14.15 4.66
C PHE A 208 -10.92 14.57 5.93
N ARG A 209 -12.08 15.22 5.76
CA ARG A 209 -12.96 15.59 6.88
C ARG A 209 -13.54 14.38 7.63
N ARG A 210 -13.60 13.20 7.02
CA ARG A 210 -14.01 11.93 7.65
C ARG A 210 -12.89 11.42 8.56
N HIS A 211 -11.70 11.20 8.01
CA HIS A 211 -10.52 10.79 8.79
C HIS A 211 -10.20 11.70 9.98
N LEU A 212 -10.37 13.03 9.84
CA LEU A 212 -10.24 13.95 10.98
C LEU A 212 -11.23 13.63 12.10
N ARG A 213 -12.51 13.40 11.80
CA ARG A 213 -13.52 13.04 12.81
C ARG A 213 -13.25 11.67 13.43
N ASP A 214 -12.84 10.70 12.62
CA ASP A 214 -12.62 9.32 13.05
C ASP A 214 -11.37 9.21 13.95
N ALA A 215 -10.33 10.01 13.67
CA ALA A 215 -9.20 10.23 14.57
C ALA A 215 -9.54 11.07 15.83
N GLY A 216 -10.80 11.48 16.00
CA GLY A 216 -11.25 12.32 17.12
C GLY A 216 -10.81 13.78 17.05
N ILE A 217 -10.19 14.21 15.94
CA ILE A 217 -9.64 15.55 15.74
C ILE A 217 -10.79 16.52 15.42
N LYS A 218 -11.00 17.47 16.33
CA LYS A 218 -12.08 18.48 16.25
C LYS A 218 -11.51 19.86 15.96
N ASP A 219 -12.37 20.72 15.42
CA ASP A 219 -12.14 22.17 15.28
C ASP A 219 -10.92 22.59 14.41
N VAL A 220 -10.45 21.69 13.53
CA VAL A 220 -9.41 21.98 12.54
C VAL A 220 -10.01 22.70 11.32
N SER A 221 -9.60 23.96 11.13
CA SER A 221 -10.05 24.84 10.04
C SER A 221 -9.28 24.58 8.74
N VAL A 222 -9.73 23.62 7.93
CA VAL A 222 -9.12 23.29 6.63
C VAL A 222 -9.39 24.37 5.57
N SER A 223 -8.32 24.90 4.98
CA SER A 223 -8.27 25.88 3.89
C SER A 223 -7.64 25.31 2.61
N THR A 224 -7.66 26.06 1.51
CA THR A 224 -6.97 25.65 0.26
C THR A 224 -5.45 25.76 0.34
N SER A 225 -4.90 26.60 1.24
CA SER A 225 -3.45 26.69 1.52
C SER A 225 -2.90 25.49 2.30
N ASP A 226 -3.78 24.67 2.88
CA ASP A 226 -3.40 23.45 3.59
C ASP A 226 -3.16 22.28 2.62
N PHE A 227 -3.48 22.47 1.33
CA PHE A 227 -3.23 21.52 0.25
C PHE A 227 -2.02 21.91 -0.60
N THR A 228 -1.32 20.88 -1.07
CA THR A 228 -0.22 21.00 -2.02
C THR A 228 -0.79 21.26 -3.42
N GLN A 229 -0.44 22.41 -4.00
CA GLN A 229 -1.01 22.91 -5.26
C GLN A 229 -0.96 21.86 -6.39
N GLY A 230 -2.10 21.64 -7.06
CA GLY A 230 -2.19 20.68 -8.16
C GLY A 230 -2.27 19.21 -7.72
N THR A 231 -2.63 18.94 -6.46
CA THR A 231 -2.91 17.60 -5.93
C THR A 231 -4.07 17.65 -4.92
N THR A 232 -4.54 16.47 -4.49
CA THR A 232 -5.40 16.30 -3.31
C THR A 232 -4.60 15.96 -2.03
N CYS A 233 -3.29 16.19 -2.04
CA CYS A 233 -2.42 15.98 -0.89
C CYS A 233 -2.37 17.21 0.00
N ILE A 234 -2.39 17.02 1.32
CA ILE A 234 -2.12 18.12 2.26
C ILE A 234 -0.64 18.51 2.20
N ASN A 235 -0.29 19.69 2.69
CA ASN A 235 1.10 20.16 2.69
C ASN A 235 1.98 19.36 3.69
N SER A 236 3.30 19.45 3.55
CA SER A 236 4.24 18.66 4.36
C SER A 236 4.11 18.92 5.86
N SER A 237 3.93 20.18 6.28
CA SER A 237 3.82 20.54 7.70
C SER A 237 2.53 19.99 8.33
N PHE A 238 1.42 20.01 7.59
CA PHE A 238 0.15 19.46 8.04
C PHE A 238 0.13 17.93 8.00
N SER A 239 0.89 17.32 7.08
CA SER A 239 1.15 15.88 7.05
C SER A 239 1.92 15.41 8.29
N GLU A 240 2.94 16.17 8.72
CA GLU A 240 3.71 15.92 9.95
C GLU A 240 2.82 16.03 11.21
N GLU A 241 1.97 17.08 11.30
CA GLU A 241 1.03 17.28 12.41
C GLU A 241 0.04 16.11 12.55
N LEU A 242 -0.63 15.74 11.45
CA LEU A 242 -1.69 14.72 11.47
C LEU A 242 -1.17 13.27 11.43
N GLY A 243 0.03 13.03 10.93
CA GLY A 243 0.57 11.67 10.75
C GLY A 243 0.72 10.88 12.05
N SER A 244 0.80 11.55 13.19
CA SER A 244 0.81 10.93 14.54
C SER A 244 -0.55 10.39 15.00
N SER A 245 -1.65 10.83 14.37
CA SER A 245 -3.04 10.56 14.75
C SER A 245 -3.81 9.72 13.71
N LEU A 246 -3.12 9.28 12.66
CA LEU A 246 -3.66 8.44 11.59
C LEU A 246 -2.88 7.12 11.52
N THR A 247 -3.51 6.08 10.99
CA THR A 247 -2.92 4.73 10.93
C THR A 247 -3.08 4.14 9.52
N TRP A 248 -2.09 3.37 9.07
CA TRP A 248 -2.04 2.86 7.70
C TRP A 248 -1.28 1.53 7.57
N SER A 249 -1.61 0.77 6.52
CA SER A 249 -0.74 -0.31 6.04
C SER A 249 0.50 0.29 5.36
N HIS A 250 1.65 -0.38 5.44
CA HIS A 250 2.89 0.08 4.79
C HIS A 250 3.29 -0.86 3.66
N SER A 251 3.46 -0.32 2.44
CA SER A 251 3.82 -1.08 1.23
C SER A 251 5.17 -0.65 0.67
N THR A 252 6.09 -1.60 0.46
CA THR A 252 7.38 -1.42 -0.24
C THR A 252 7.33 -2.08 -1.62
N SER A 253 7.95 -1.44 -2.62
CA SER A 253 7.84 -1.74 -4.04
C SER A 253 9.20 -2.13 -4.65
N PHE A 254 9.30 -3.36 -5.15
CA PHE A 254 10.49 -3.80 -5.90
C PHE A 254 10.12 -4.47 -7.21
N TYR A 255 11.09 -4.57 -8.12
CA TYR A 255 10.88 -4.94 -9.51
C TYR A 255 11.70 -6.17 -9.94
N PRO A 256 11.29 -6.86 -11.02
CA PRO A 256 12.08 -7.93 -11.63
C PRO A 256 13.55 -7.54 -11.84
N ALA A 257 14.44 -8.48 -11.53
CA ALA A 257 15.90 -8.34 -11.57
C ALA A 257 16.54 -7.35 -10.56
N GLU A 258 15.77 -6.59 -9.76
CA GLU A 258 16.34 -5.80 -8.64
C GLU A 258 16.91 -6.70 -7.51
N SER A 259 16.54 -8.00 -7.47
CA SER A 259 17.06 -8.97 -6.51
C SER A 259 17.05 -10.40 -7.06
N LYS A 260 18.02 -11.23 -6.66
CA LYS A 260 18.03 -12.68 -6.95
C LYS A 260 16.74 -13.37 -6.47
N PHE A 261 16.12 -12.87 -5.40
CA PHE A 261 14.84 -13.39 -4.92
C PHE A 261 13.72 -13.22 -5.96
N SER A 262 13.70 -12.11 -6.72
CA SER A 262 12.64 -11.88 -7.71
C SER A 262 12.63 -13.01 -8.73
N THR A 263 13.77 -13.30 -9.36
CA THR A 263 13.89 -14.33 -10.40
C THR A 263 13.56 -15.73 -9.88
N ILE A 264 13.94 -16.06 -8.64
CA ILE A 264 13.63 -17.34 -7.99
C ILE A 264 12.12 -17.47 -7.74
N PHE A 265 11.49 -16.42 -7.18
CA PHE A 265 10.05 -16.39 -6.95
C PHE A 265 9.26 -16.41 -8.26
N GLU A 266 9.74 -15.72 -9.30
CA GLU A 266 9.13 -15.68 -10.63
C GLU A 266 9.15 -17.03 -11.35
N ASP A 267 10.25 -17.78 -11.25
CA ASP A 267 10.34 -19.15 -11.75
C ASP A 267 9.41 -20.10 -10.96
N ARG A 268 9.39 -19.97 -9.63
CA ARG A 268 8.53 -20.78 -8.76
C ARG A 268 7.04 -20.56 -9.01
N VAL A 269 6.60 -19.31 -9.13
CA VAL A 269 5.20 -18.97 -9.44
C VAL A 269 4.83 -19.42 -10.84
N PHE A 270 5.70 -19.25 -11.84
CA PHE A 270 5.46 -19.75 -13.19
C PHE A 270 5.27 -21.28 -13.21
N LYS A 271 6.11 -22.03 -12.49
CA LYS A 271 5.99 -23.50 -12.36
C LYS A 271 4.70 -23.94 -11.67
N ALA A 272 4.29 -23.25 -10.60
CA ALA A 272 3.10 -23.62 -9.83
C ALA A 272 1.76 -23.22 -10.49
N THR A 273 1.75 -22.29 -11.46
CA THR A 273 0.51 -21.64 -11.94
C THR A 273 0.43 -21.37 -13.45
N GLY A 274 1.52 -21.52 -14.20
CA GLY A 274 1.65 -21.07 -15.59
C GLY A 274 1.75 -19.55 -15.78
N LEU A 275 1.64 -18.74 -14.72
CA LEU A 275 1.66 -17.27 -14.82
C LEU A 275 3.03 -16.74 -15.27
N LYS A 276 3.09 -16.30 -16.52
CA LYS A 276 4.32 -15.87 -17.19
C LYS A 276 4.93 -14.64 -16.49
N GLN A 277 6.23 -14.69 -16.24
CA GLN A 277 7.00 -13.63 -15.58
C GLN A 277 6.82 -12.26 -16.26
N SER A 278 6.83 -12.25 -17.60
CA SER A 278 6.58 -11.08 -18.47
C SER A 278 5.22 -10.41 -18.29
N ASN A 279 4.25 -11.11 -17.73
CA ASN A 279 2.89 -10.64 -17.50
C ASN A 279 2.69 -10.11 -16.07
N GLY A 280 3.67 -10.26 -15.18
CA GLY A 280 3.57 -9.80 -13.81
C GLY A 280 3.98 -8.34 -13.64
N GLY A 281 3.25 -7.61 -12.80
CA GLY A 281 3.59 -6.25 -12.39
C GLY A 281 4.83 -6.17 -11.50
N LYS A 282 4.94 -5.09 -10.72
CA LYS A 282 5.91 -5.02 -9.61
C LYS A 282 5.55 -6.01 -8.49
N PHE A 283 6.53 -6.32 -7.64
CA PHE A 283 6.28 -6.97 -6.36
C PHE A 283 5.95 -5.91 -5.33
N GLN A 284 5.01 -6.22 -4.45
CA GLN A 284 4.68 -5.38 -3.31
C GLN A 284 4.77 -6.20 -2.02
N ILE A 285 5.60 -5.75 -1.08
CA ILE A 285 5.59 -6.26 0.30
C ILE A 285 4.70 -5.32 1.09
N THR A 286 3.66 -5.82 1.75
CA THR A 286 2.75 -5.00 2.57
C THR A 286 2.73 -5.51 4.01
N SER A 287 2.78 -4.60 4.98
CA SER A 287 2.65 -4.90 6.41
C SER A 287 1.49 -4.14 7.05
N TYR A 288 0.68 -4.87 7.82
CA TYR A 288 -0.41 -4.37 8.64
C TYR A 288 -0.05 -4.55 10.11
N LEU A 289 -0.22 -3.49 10.90
CA LEU A 289 -0.08 -3.52 12.35
C LEU A 289 -1.41 -3.96 12.98
N GLU A 290 -1.40 -4.17 14.30
CA GLU A 290 -2.61 -4.39 15.09
C GLU A 290 -3.64 -3.25 14.88
N GLY A 291 -4.92 -3.62 14.79
CA GLY A 291 -6.03 -2.75 14.38
C GLY A 291 -6.15 -2.51 12.86
N ILE A 292 -5.13 -2.82 12.06
CA ILE A 292 -5.08 -2.47 10.63
C ILE A 292 -5.49 -3.67 9.76
N GLY A 293 -6.26 -3.40 8.71
CA GLY A 293 -6.62 -4.33 7.64
C GLY A 293 -6.63 -3.62 6.29
N TYR A 294 -7.31 -4.19 5.31
CA TYR A 294 -7.64 -3.54 4.04
C TYR A 294 -9.05 -3.92 3.58
N LYS A 295 -9.76 -2.95 3.02
CA LYS A 295 -11.19 -3.04 2.71
C LYS A 295 -11.54 -4.14 1.70
N THR A 296 -12.81 -4.51 1.68
CA THR A 296 -13.45 -5.25 0.59
C THR A 296 -13.27 -4.54 -0.74
N HIS A 297 -12.61 -5.16 -1.72
CA HIS A 297 -12.33 -4.60 -3.03
C HIS A 297 -12.10 -5.71 -4.08
N THR A 298 -12.20 -5.39 -5.37
CA THR A 298 -11.68 -6.24 -6.45
C THR A 298 -10.29 -5.78 -6.84
N ASP A 299 -9.45 -6.72 -7.29
CA ASP A 299 -8.09 -6.40 -7.69
C ASP A 299 -8.00 -5.78 -9.10
N CYS A 300 -9.02 -6.02 -9.93
CA CYS A 300 -9.27 -5.36 -11.22
C CYS A 300 -10.41 -4.33 -11.12
N THR A 301 -10.61 -3.54 -12.17
CA THR A 301 -11.64 -2.49 -12.23
C THR A 301 -12.99 -3.03 -12.72
N LEU A 302 -14.01 -2.99 -11.86
CA LEU A 302 -15.39 -3.36 -12.23
C LEU A 302 -15.97 -2.43 -13.30
N GLY A 303 -16.75 -2.99 -14.22
CA GLY A 303 -17.34 -2.26 -15.34
C GLY A 303 -16.36 -1.77 -16.42
N ASN A 304 -15.05 -1.95 -16.22
CA ASN A 304 -14.03 -1.51 -17.17
C ASN A 304 -14.12 -2.28 -18.50
N HIS A 305 -14.21 -1.56 -19.61
CA HIS A 305 -14.19 -2.14 -20.96
C HIS A 305 -12.78 -2.40 -21.47
N ASP A 306 -11.76 -1.76 -20.89
CA ASP A 306 -10.35 -1.99 -21.23
C ASP A 306 -9.87 -3.30 -20.60
N LYS A 307 -9.56 -4.28 -21.47
CA LYS A 307 -9.13 -5.63 -21.08
C LYS A 307 -7.71 -5.65 -20.50
N ARG A 308 -6.98 -4.53 -20.52
CA ARG A 308 -5.60 -4.37 -20.05
C ARG A 308 -5.53 -4.24 -18.52
N ASP A 309 -6.09 -5.22 -17.83
CA ASP A 309 -6.24 -5.27 -16.36
C ASP A 309 -5.69 -6.61 -15.79
N ARG A 310 -5.70 -6.72 -14.47
CA ARG A 310 -5.05 -7.74 -13.64
C ARG A 310 -5.83 -9.06 -13.63
N TYR A 311 -5.65 -9.87 -14.66
CA TYR A 311 -6.23 -11.22 -14.77
C TYR A 311 -6.15 -12.05 -13.49
N ALA A 312 -5.00 -12.09 -12.82
CA ALA A 312 -4.77 -12.94 -11.67
C ALA A 312 -3.88 -12.30 -10.61
N THR A 313 -3.99 -12.77 -9.37
CA THR A 313 -3.18 -12.31 -8.24
C THR A 313 -2.55 -13.51 -7.54
N ILE A 314 -1.31 -13.34 -7.08
CA ILE A 314 -0.72 -14.16 -6.02
C ILE A 314 -0.44 -13.31 -4.79
N LEU A 315 -0.77 -13.83 -3.61
CA LEU A 315 -0.43 -13.28 -2.30
C LEU A 315 0.18 -14.39 -1.44
N VAL A 316 1.32 -14.13 -0.81
CA VAL A 316 2.01 -15.05 0.11
C VAL A 316 2.22 -14.39 1.47
N TYR A 317 1.84 -15.06 2.55
CA TYR A 317 2.05 -14.54 3.91
C TYR A 317 3.48 -14.79 4.37
N LEU A 318 4.13 -13.74 4.89
CA LEU A 318 5.54 -13.74 5.30
C LEU A 318 5.74 -14.03 6.80
N GLN A 319 4.64 -14.17 7.53
CA GLN A 319 4.60 -14.73 8.88
C GLN A 319 3.21 -15.26 9.19
N ASP A 320 3.13 -16.01 10.27
CA ASP A 320 1.90 -16.35 10.98
C ASP A 320 1.33 -15.09 11.66
N VAL A 321 0.01 -15.05 11.90
CA VAL A 321 -0.68 -13.97 12.63
C VAL A 321 -1.42 -14.59 13.82
N GLU A 322 -1.31 -13.94 14.97
CA GLU A 322 -1.79 -14.44 16.26
C GLU A 322 -3.33 -14.42 16.37
N GLU A 323 -3.99 -13.31 15.98
CA GLU A 323 -5.44 -13.29 15.77
C GLU A 323 -5.85 -12.31 14.67
N GLY A 324 -6.79 -12.72 13.81
CA GLY A 324 -7.30 -11.91 12.70
C GLY A 324 -6.38 -11.91 11.48
N GLY A 325 -6.44 -10.84 10.69
CA GLY A 325 -5.58 -10.67 9.52
C GLY A 325 -5.92 -11.60 8.34
N GLU A 326 -7.02 -12.34 8.36
CA GLU A 326 -7.40 -13.25 7.27
C GLU A 326 -7.56 -12.51 5.94
N THR A 327 -7.25 -13.18 4.82
CA THR A 327 -7.75 -12.71 3.51
C THR A 327 -9.06 -13.46 3.23
N LYS A 328 -10.16 -12.73 3.03
CA LYS A 328 -11.51 -13.28 2.89
C LYS A 328 -12.13 -12.91 1.56
N PHE A 329 -12.88 -13.84 0.98
CA PHE A 329 -13.68 -13.66 -0.24
C PHE A 329 -15.16 -13.83 0.14
N PRO A 330 -15.87 -12.76 0.57
CA PRO A 330 -17.18 -12.87 1.21
C PRO A 330 -18.24 -13.56 0.33
N GLU A 331 -18.30 -13.22 -0.96
CA GLU A 331 -19.24 -13.81 -1.93
C GLU A 331 -19.02 -15.32 -2.18
N LEU A 332 -17.84 -15.84 -1.81
CA LEU A 332 -17.47 -17.25 -1.90
C LEU A 332 -17.44 -17.94 -0.53
N GLY A 333 -17.71 -17.24 0.58
CA GLY A 333 -17.62 -17.78 1.94
C GLY A 333 -16.21 -18.21 2.39
N ILE A 334 -15.17 -17.95 1.59
CA ILE A 334 -13.79 -18.41 1.81
C ILE A 334 -13.04 -17.43 2.73
N SER A 335 -12.36 -17.95 3.75
CA SER A 335 -11.50 -17.19 4.65
C SER A 335 -10.17 -17.91 4.84
N VAL A 336 -9.06 -17.21 4.60
CA VAL A 336 -7.70 -17.79 4.63
C VAL A 336 -6.87 -17.15 5.73
N THR A 337 -6.60 -17.91 6.79
CA THR A 337 -5.70 -17.52 7.88
C THR A 337 -4.27 -17.29 7.38
N PRO A 338 -3.58 -16.21 7.80
CA PRO A 338 -2.17 -16.02 7.52
C PRO A 338 -1.31 -17.11 8.16
N ARG A 339 -0.46 -17.76 7.37
CA ARG A 339 0.56 -18.72 7.85
C ARG A 339 1.85 -18.53 7.07
N LYS A 340 3.00 -18.58 7.74
CA LYS A 340 4.30 -18.30 7.12
C LYS A 340 4.55 -19.21 5.91
N GLY A 341 4.83 -18.62 4.74
CA GLY A 341 5.08 -19.35 3.50
C GLY A 341 3.84 -19.82 2.75
N ARG A 342 2.64 -19.74 3.35
CA ARG A 342 1.37 -20.04 2.68
C ARG A 342 1.09 -19.01 1.58
N ALA A 343 0.75 -19.49 0.39
CA ALA A 343 0.31 -18.67 -0.73
C ALA A 343 -1.16 -18.93 -1.06
N ILE A 344 -1.81 -17.92 -1.63
CA ILE A 344 -3.07 -18.03 -2.35
C ILE A 344 -2.93 -17.40 -3.74
N VAL A 345 -3.53 -18.05 -4.74
CA VAL A 345 -3.55 -17.62 -6.14
C VAL A 345 -4.99 -17.67 -6.63
N TRP A 346 -5.45 -16.61 -7.29
CA TRP A 346 -6.80 -16.56 -7.87
C TRP A 346 -6.85 -15.73 -9.15
N ASN A 347 -7.85 -15.96 -10.00
CA ASN A 347 -8.20 -15.07 -11.11
C ASN A 347 -9.22 -14.01 -10.67
N ASN A 348 -9.01 -12.78 -11.10
CA ASN A 348 -9.94 -11.65 -10.93
C ASN A 348 -10.83 -11.44 -12.15
N MET A 349 -10.49 -12.04 -13.30
CA MET A 349 -11.21 -11.85 -14.57
C MET A 349 -11.73 -13.17 -15.12
N ASN A 350 -12.88 -13.13 -15.80
CA ASN A 350 -13.44 -14.27 -16.53
C ASN A 350 -12.82 -14.44 -17.93
N GLY A 351 -13.22 -15.48 -18.65
CA GLY A 351 -12.79 -15.72 -20.03
C GLY A 351 -13.10 -14.56 -21.00
N GLY A 352 -14.15 -13.78 -20.76
CA GLY A 352 -14.45 -12.55 -21.52
C GLY A 352 -13.46 -11.40 -21.27
N GLY A 353 -12.50 -11.58 -20.35
CA GLY A 353 -11.62 -10.52 -19.88
C GLY A 353 -12.38 -9.43 -19.12
N GLU A 354 -13.45 -9.79 -18.42
CA GLU A 354 -14.23 -8.86 -17.59
C GLU A 354 -13.91 -9.12 -16.12
N CYS A 355 -13.80 -8.04 -15.35
CA CYS A 355 -13.52 -8.11 -13.93
C CYS A 355 -14.71 -8.77 -13.21
N GLU A 356 -14.47 -9.89 -12.53
CA GLU A 356 -15.49 -10.71 -11.89
C GLU A 356 -15.85 -10.14 -10.51
N PRO A 357 -17.12 -9.73 -10.27
CA PRO A 357 -17.54 -9.19 -8.97
C PRO A 357 -17.29 -10.15 -7.80
N ILE A 358 -17.36 -11.47 -8.02
CA ILE A 358 -17.13 -12.47 -6.97
C ILE A 358 -15.65 -12.67 -6.60
N SER A 359 -14.71 -12.00 -7.30
CA SER A 359 -13.29 -11.92 -6.91
C SER A 359 -13.04 -10.91 -5.77
N ILE A 360 -14.09 -10.23 -5.34
CA ILE A 360 -14.08 -9.24 -4.27
C ILE A 360 -13.58 -9.86 -2.96
N HIS A 361 -12.64 -9.18 -2.31
CA HIS A 361 -11.97 -9.69 -1.12
C HIS A 361 -11.49 -8.58 -0.18
N GLU A 362 -11.33 -8.92 1.10
CA GLU A 362 -10.77 -8.04 2.13
C GLU A 362 -9.55 -8.67 2.80
N ALA A 363 -8.69 -7.83 3.38
CA ALA A 363 -7.80 -8.24 4.46
C ALA A 363 -8.44 -7.82 5.79
N ALA A 364 -8.95 -8.78 6.55
CA ALA A 364 -9.51 -8.55 7.87
C ALA A 364 -8.48 -7.82 8.77
N GLN A 365 -8.98 -7.03 9.72
CA GLN A 365 -8.11 -6.37 10.70
C GLN A 365 -7.27 -7.41 11.47
N VAL A 366 -5.99 -7.12 11.65
CA VAL A 366 -5.13 -7.84 12.61
C VAL A 366 -5.59 -7.45 14.01
N LYS A 367 -6.02 -8.41 14.82
CA LYS A 367 -6.51 -8.14 16.20
C LYS A 367 -5.42 -8.28 17.25
N THR A 368 -4.46 -9.17 17.00
CA THR A 368 -3.24 -9.34 17.81
C THR A 368 -2.07 -9.59 16.86
N GLY A 369 -0.97 -8.86 17.06
CA GLY A 369 0.27 -9.08 16.32
C GLY A 369 0.37 -8.30 15.00
N HIS A 370 0.98 -8.90 13.97
CA HIS A 370 1.31 -8.20 12.71
C HIS A 370 1.13 -9.10 11.47
N LYS A 371 0.42 -8.64 10.43
CA LYS A 371 0.36 -9.32 9.12
C LYS A 371 1.42 -8.77 8.19
N PHE A 372 2.22 -9.65 7.59
CA PHE A 372 3.12 -9.30 6.48
C PHE A 372 2.78 -10.19 5.28
N ILE A 373 2.72 -9.60 4.09
CA ILE A 373 2.49 -10.31 2.82
C ILE A 373 3.48 -9.83 1.75
N ILE A 374 3.77 -10.68 0.78
CA ILE A 374 4.21 -10.25 -0.55
C ILE A 374 3.11 -10.60 -1.56
N GLN A 375 2.79 -9.68 -2.46
CA GLN A 375 1.82 -9.91 -3.53
C GLN A 375 2.33 -9.45 -4.89
N ARG A 376 1.77 -10.03 -5.95
CA ARG A 376 1.99 -9.63 -7.33
C ARG A 376 0.75 -9.89 -8.17
N TRP A 377 0.40 -8.91 -8.99
CA TRP A 377 -0.65 -9.00 -10.00
C TRP A 377 -0.09 -9.42 -11.35
N TYR A 378 -0.87 -10.21 -12.09
CA TYR A 378 -0.55 -10.71 -13.41
C TYR A 378 -1.66 -10.36 -14.41
N TYR A 379 -1.25 -9.94 -15.59
CA TYR A 379 -2.11 -9.55 -16.70
C TYR A 379 -2.24 -10.70 -17.72
N TYR A 380 -3.23 -10.63 -18.61
CA TYR A 380 -3.44 -11.67 -19.62
C TYR A 380 -2.28 -11.78 -20.64
N LYS A 381 -1.60 -10.66 -20.91
CA LYS A 381 -0.38 -10.58 -21.73
C LYS A 381 0.62 -9.60 -21.11
N SER A 382 1.83 -9.57 -21.66
CA SER A 382 2.81 -8.54 -21.30
C SER A 382 2.43 -7.19 -21.89
N PHE A 383 2.55 -6.11 -21.10
CA PHE A 383 2.45 -4.72 -21.56
C PHE A 383 3.77 -3.98 -21.32
N SER A 384 3.99 -2.90 -22.08
CA SER A 384 5.25 -2.15 -22.09
C SER A 384 5.68 -1.62 -20.71
N TYR A 385 4.73 -1.38 -19.80
CA TYR A 385 4.93 -0.87 -18.44
C TYR A 385 5.09 -1.96 -17.36
N LEU A 386 4.80 -3.24 -17.65
CA LEU A 386 4.87 -4.29 -16.62
C LEU A 386 6.31 -4.60 -16.22
N GLY A 387 6.49 -4.92 -14.94
CA GLY A 387 7.78 -5.28 -14.36
C GLY A 387 8.84 -4.17 -14.41
N LYS A 388 8.47 -2.90 -14.59
CA LYS A 388 9.41 -1.77 -14.72
C LYS A 388 9.05 -0.63 -13.79
N ARG A 389 10.06 -0.07 -13.12
CA ARG A 389 9.92 1.18 -12.37
C ARG A 389 9.65 2.31 -13.36
N ALA A 390 8.48 2.92 -13.26
CA ALA A 390 8.14 4.08 -14.08
C ALA A 390 9.08 5.25 -13.73
N PRO A 391 9.36 6.19 -14.65
CA PRO A 391 9.94 7.47 -14.24
C PRO A 391 9.00 8.14 -13.24
N GLU A 392 9.56 8.85 -12.26
CA GLU A 392 8.74 9.69 -11.39
C GLU A 392 7.96 10.69 -12.25
N PRO A 393 6.64 10.85 -12.02
CA PRO A 393 5.86 11.86 -12.72
C PRO A 393 6.24 13.28 -12.27
N ASP A 394 5.80 14.28 -13.04
CA ASP A 394 5.82 15.68 -12.56
C ASP A 394 4.98 15.80 -11.28
N LEU A 395 5.65 16.13 -10.18
CA LEU A 395 5.11 16.16 -8.82
C LEU A 395 5.40 17.50 -8.15
N PRO A 396 4.65 17.85 -7.09
CA PRO A 396 5.00 18.99 -6.25
C PRO A 396 6.37 18.84 -5.59
N ALA A 397 6.97 19.98 -5.21
CA ALA A 397 8.23 20.00 -4.50
C ALA A 397 8.15 19.24 -3.16
N ARG A 398 8.96 18.20 -3.03
CA ARG A 398 9.15 17.32 -1.86
C ARG A 398 10.64 17.01 -1.70
N ALA A 399 11.04 16.38 -0.61
CA ALA A 399 12.38 15.80 -0.51
C ALA A 399 12.52 14.53 -1.39
N SER A 400 13.77 14.20 -1.77
CA SER A 400 14.08 12.93 -2.43
C SER A 400 13.60 11.78 -1.56
N ASP A 401 13.00 10.75 -2.16
CA ASP A 401 12.55 9.54 -1.46
C ASP A 401 11.45 9.79 -0.39
N GLN A 402 10.86 11.00 -0.35
CA GLN A 402 9.81 11.33 0.60
C GLN A 402 8.54 10.48 0.37
N PRO A 403 8.11 9.64 1.34
CA PRO A 403 7.01 8.70 1.13
C PRO A 403 5.65 9.36 0.96
N ARG A 404 4.66 8.57 0.52
CA ARG A 404 3.28 9.01 0.31
C ARG A 404 2.30 8.15 1.08
N VAL A 405 1.38 8.75 1.82
CA VAL A 405 0.18 8.07 2.34
C VAL A 405 -1.01 8.39 1.43
N SER A 406 -1.89 7.43 1.19
CA SER A 406 -3.15 7.65 0.48
C SER A 406 -4.32 7.04 1.20
N CYS A 407 -5.30 7.90 1.51
CA CYS A 407 -6.51 7.60 2.26
C CYS A 407 -7.73 7.83 1.34
N ASP A 408 -8.71 6.93 1.37
CA ASP A 408 -9.82 6.91 0.39
C ASP A 408 -11.20 6.67 1.02
N GLU A 409 -12.27 7.09 0.32
CA GLU A 409 -13.65 6.88 0.76
C GLU A 409 -14.08 5.41 0.60
N TYR A 410 -13.74 4.59 1.59
CA TYR A 410 -14.54 3.44 1.98
C TYR A 410 -15.15 3.68 3.37
N GLU A 411 -16.11 2.85 3.79
CA GLU A 411 -16.90 3.05 5.02
C GLU A 411 -16.06 3.04 6.32
N HIS A 412 -14.80 2.58 6.25
CA HIS A 412 -13.83 2.61 7.35
C HIS A 412 -12.50 3.31 7.00
N GLY A 413 -12.40 3.96 5.82
CA GLY A 413 -11.27 4.79 5.38
C GLY A 413 -9.91 4.08 5.29
N SER A 414 -9.45 3.69 4.09
CA SER A 414 -8.19 2.94 3.97
C SER A 414 -6.98 3.84 3.68
N CYS A 415 -6.20 4.18 4.72
CA CYS A 415 -4.91 4.84 4.56
C CYS A 415 -3.80 3.82 4.26
N ARG A 416 -2.99 4.11 3.24
CA ARG A 416 -1.96 3.23 2.67
C ARG A 416 -0.66 4.01 2.44
N TRP A 417 0.41 3.67 3.15
CA TRP A 417 1.76 4.23 2.96
C TRP A 417 2.48 3.51 1.82
N TYR A 418 3.16 4.28 0.98
CA TYR A 418 3.91 3.83 -0.19
C TYR A 418 5.31 4.46 -0.21
N ASP A 419 6.29 3.63 -0.58
CA ASP A 419 7.68 3.99 -0.81
C ASP A 419 7.89 4.81 -2.10
N GLU A 420 7.01 4.67 -3.10
CA GLU A 420 7.16 5.30 -4.41
C GLU A 420 5.96 6.16 -4.83
N TRP A 421 6.26 7.21 -5.61
CA TRP A 421 5.30 7.97 -6.39
C TRP A 421 5.33 7.50 -7.85
N ASN A 422 4.19 7.15 -8.42
CA ASN A 422 4.08 6.64 -9.79
C ASN A 422 2.84 7.23 -10.49
N ASN A 423 2.63 6.90 -11.77
CA ASN A 423 1.49 7.45 -12.52
C ASN A 423 0.15 6.79 -12.19
N ASP A 424 0.11 5.55 -11.70
CA ASP A 424 -1.13 4.89 -11.24
C ASP A 424 -1.77 5.74 -10.14
N HIS A 425 -0.94 6.09 -9.14
CA HIS A 425 -1.23 6.98 -8.01
C HIS A 425 -1.63 8.42 -8.40
N LEU A 426 -1.36 8.87 -9.62
CA LEU A 426 -1.82 10.17 -10.16
C LEU A 426 -2.98 10.06 -11.15
N THR A 427 -3.31 8.85 -11.60
CA THR A 427 -4.42 8.63 -12.53
C THR A 427 -5.76 8.76 -11.78
N GLU A 428 -5.81 8.33 -10.52
CA GLU A 428 -6.88 8.66 -9.56
C GLU A 428 -7.13 10.19 -9.51
N TYR A 429 -6.08 10.98 -9.29
CA TYR A 429 -6.17 12.45 -9.27
C TYR A 429 -6.65 13.05 -10.61
N ARG A 430 -6.15 12.55 -11.75
CA ARG A 430 -6.54 13.05 -13.09
C ARG A 430 -7.97 12.67 -13.47
N ALA A 431 -8.49 11.53 -13.02
CA ALA A 431 -9.89 11.13 -13.19
C ALA A 431 -10.83 12.07 -12.43
N LEU A 432 -10.50 12.37 -11.16
CA LEU A 432 -11.24 13.34 -10.33
C LEU A 432 -11.25 14.75 -10.94
N GLN A 433 -10.14 15.21 -11.51
CA GLN A 433 -10.06 16.51 -12.20
C GLN A 433 -10.87 16.58 -13.52
N SER A 434 -11.21 15.43 -14.13
CA SER A 434 -11.95 15.39 -15.40
C SER A 434 -13.45 15.10 -15.23
N GLY A 435 -13.93 14.86 -14.01
CA GLY A 435 -15.34 14.56 -13.74
C GLY A 435 -15.79 13.22 -14.32
N LEU A 436 -14.88 12.25 -14.40
CA LEU A 436 -15.10 10.91 -14.99
C LEU A 436 -15.32 9.83 -13.92
N SER A 437 -15.88 10.22 -12.77
CA SER A 437 -16.23 9.36 -11.62
C SER A 437 -17.73 9.42 -11.33
#